data_AF-X1PXL4-F1
#
_entry.id   AF-X1PXL4-F1
#
_cell.length_a   1.000
_cell.length_b   1.000
_cell.length_c   1.000
_cell.angle_alpha   90.00
_cell.angle_beta   90.00
_cell.angle_gamma   90.00
#
_symmetry.space_group_name_H-M   'P 1'
#
loop_
_entity.id
_entity.type
_entity.pdbx_description
1 polymer ?
#
loop_
_entity_poly.entity_id
_entity_poly.type
_entity_poly.pdbx_seq_one_letter_code
_entity_poly.pdbx_strand_id
1 'polypeptide(L)'
;PAPVVLALHGHGRGADDVLGEYGSEVWQKWIRDYNYDYARQLVQKGFITFVPEVRGFGGREKESEKIVNPREEGNYDTSCRKASFNAILLGQPILGRKIWDIMRSIDYLETRKEIDSERIGCLGLSMGGTIALFSSAMEERIKVVVISCCLNTFRDSIMTIEHCECNYIPYILQYAEMYDICGLIAPRPLLIEAAKDDPIFPFHA
;
A
#
# COMPACT_ATOMS: atom_id res chain seq x y z
N PRO A 1 9.58 -22.86 10.05
CA PRO A 1 9.45 -21.41 9.78
C PRO A 1 9.45 -21.16 8.28
N ALA A 2 8.54 -20.35 7.78
CA ALA A 2 8.41 -20.02 6.36
C ALA A 2 8.57 -18.51 6.15
N PRO A 3 9.03 -18.07 4.96
CA PRO A 3 9.07 -16.65 4.63
C PRO A 3 7.66 -16.05 4.67
N VAL A 4 7.56 -14.81 5.15
CA VAL A 4 6.32 -14.04 5.17
C VAL A 4 6.42 -12.86 4.22
N VAL A 5 5.33 -12.57 3.51
CA VAL A 5 5.21 -11.35 2.70
C VAL A 5 4.06 -10.51 3.24
N LEU A 6 4.33 -9.25 3.58
CA LEU A 6 3.30 -8.26 3.79
C LEU A 6 2.75 -7.83 2.43
N ALA A 7 1.47 -8.10 2.18
CA ALA A 7 0.81 -7.77 0.92
C ALA A 7 -0.16 -6.61 1.17
N LEU A 8 0.22 -5.41 0.72
CA LEU A 8 -0.43 -4.15 1.05
C LEU A 8 -1.38 -3.75 -0.08
N HIS A 9 -2.67 -3.60 0.23
CA HIS A 9 -3.69 -3.21 -0.75
C HIS A 9 -3.61 -1.73 -1.14
N GLY A 10 -4.03 -1.41 -2.36
CA GLY A 10 -4.18 -0.03 -2.85
C GLY A 10 -5.52 0.59 -2.44
N HIS A 11 -5.92 1.65 -3.13
CA HIS A 11 -7.28 2.17 -3.03
C HIS A 11 -8.25 1.13 -3.60
N GLY A 12 -9.33 0.81 -2.87
CA GLY A 12 -10.27 -0.26 -3.19
C GLY A 12 -11.08 -0.69 -1.97
N ARG A 13 -11.50 -1.97 -1.92
CA ARG A 13 -12.27 -2.57 -0.80
C ARG A 13 -11.43 -2.90 0.43
N GLY A 14 -10.13 -2.66 0.37
CA GLY A 14 -9.22 -3.05 1.44
C GLY A 14 -8.59 -4.41 1.20
N ALA A 15 -8.36 -5.14 2.28
CA ALA A 15 -7.71 -6.44 2.28
C ALA A 15 -8.41 -7.48 1.38
N ASP A 16 -9.74 -7.39 1.25
CA ASP A 16 -10.54 -8.32 0.43
C ASP A 16 -10.07 -8.41 -1.03
N ASP A 17 -9.65 -7.29 -1.62
CA ASP A 17 -9.18 -7.27 -3.01
C ASP A 17 -7.91 -8.11 -3.20
N VAL A 18 -7.00 -8.02 -2.21
CA VAL A 18 -5.69 -8.67 -2.24
C VAL A 18 -5.77 -10.14 -1.82
N LEU A 19 -6.70 -10.46 -0.92
CA LEU A 19 -7.01 -11.83 -0.52
C LEU A 19 -7.73 -12.63 -1.63
N GLY A 20 -8.27 -11.94 -2.64
CA GLY A 20 -9.09 -12.58 -3.66
C GLY A 20 -10.48 -12.98 -3.14
N GLU A 21 -11.00 -12.23 -2.17
CA GLU A 21 -12.37 -12.37 -1.66
C GLU A 21 -13.31 -11.64 -2.62
N TYR A 22 -13.89 -12.43 -3.52
CA TYR A 22 -14.62 -11.88 -4.66
C TYR A 22 -15.94 -11.23 -4.21
N GLY A 23 -16.75 -11.88 -3.38
CA GLY A 23 -18.04 -11.34 -2.92
C GLY A 23 -19.14 -11.20 -4.00
N SER A 24 -18.79 -10.90 -5.26
CA SER A 24 -19.69 -10.87 -6.43
C SER A 24 -18.95 -11.18 -7.73
N GLU A 25 -19.67 -11.46 -8.81
CA GLU A 25 -19.08 -11.70 -10.15
C GLU A 25 -18.35 -10.46 -10.70
N VAL A 26 -18.85 -9.26 -10.40
CA VAL A 26 -18.24 -7.97 -10.78
C VAL A 26 -16.84 -7.86 -10.21
N TRP A 27 -16.69 -8.10 -8.90
CA TRP A 27 -15.40 -8.05 -8.21
C TRP A 27 -14.50 -9.20 -8.60
N GLN A 28 -15.07 -10.38 -8.89
CA GLN A 28 -14.29 -11.47 -9.45
C GLN A 28 -13.67 -11.10 -10.79
N LYS A 29 -14.43 -10.43 -11.67
CA LYS A 29 -13.91 -9.93 -12.94
C LYS A 29 -12.84 -8.87 -12.71
N TRP A 30 -13.11 -7.89 -11.86
CA TRP A 30 -12.18 -6.80 -11.56
C TRP A 30 -10.85 -7.32 -11.00
N ILE A 31 -10.87 -8.19 -9.99
CA ILE A 31 -9.66 -8.78 -9.41
C ILE A 31 -8.86 -9.55 -10.46
N ARG A 32 -9.53 -10.29 -11.35
CA ARG A 32 -8.86 -11.03 -12.44
C ARG A 32 -8.24 -10.10 -13.48
N ASP A 33 -8.97 -9.07 -13.92
CA ASP A 33 -8.51 -8.14 -14.95
C ASP A 33 -7.27 -7.36 -14.48
N TYR A 34 -7.24 -6.97 -13.20
CA TYR A 34 -6.15 -6.20 -12.61
C TYR A 34 -5.11 -7.05 -11.86
N ASN A 35 -5.26 -8.38 -11.87
CA ASN A 35 -4.39 -9.31 -11.16
C ASN A 35 -4.18 -8.95 -9.67
N TYR A 36 -5.27 -8.54 -8.99
CA TYR A 36 -5.20 -7.89 -7.69
C TYR A 36 -5.06 -8.87 -6.51
N ASP A 37 -5.33 -10.17 -6.70
CA ASP A 37 -5.29 -11.22 -5.66
C ASP A 37 -3.86 -11.71 -5.33
N TYR A 38 -2.88 -10.82 -5.37
CA TYR A 38 -1.47 -11.20 -5.22
C TYR A 38 -1.15 -11.85 -3.86
N ALA A 39 -1.91 -11.61 -2.78
CA ALA A 39 -1.71 -12.38 -1.55
C ALA A 39 -2.11 -13.85 -1.73
N ARG A 40 -3.23 -14.12 -2.41
CA ARG A 40 -3.65 -15.48 -2.73
C ARG A 40 -2.60 -16.18 -3.61
N GLN A 41 -2.05 -15.47 -4.59
CA GLN A 41 -1.00 -16.00 -5.47
C GLN A 41 0.30 -16.30 -4.70
N LEU A 42 0.67 -15.45 -3.74
CA LEU A 42 1.83 -15.69 -2.85
C LEU A 42 1.62 -16.94 -1.99
N VAL A 43 0.43 -17.13 -1.43
CA VAL A 43 0.09 -18.35 -0.67
C VAL A 43 0.21 -19.60 -1.56
N GLN A 44 -0.29 -19.55 -2.81
CA GLN A 44 -0.15 -20.65 -3.76
C GLN A 44 1.31 -20.98 -4.12
N LYS A 45 2.22 -20.02 -3.97
CA LYS A 45 3.68 -20.19 -4.16
C LYS A 45 4.41 -20.62 -2.89
N GLY A 46 3.69 -20.86 -1.78
CA GLY A 46 4.25 -21.38 -0.53
C GLY A 46 4.72 -20.33 0.48
N PHE A 47 4.36 -19.06 0.29
CA PHE A 47 4.62 -18.00 1.27
C PHE A 47 3.53 -17.94 2.33
N ILE A 48 3.89 -17.59 3.56
CA ILE A 48 2.92 -17.01 4.49
C ILE A 48 2.65 -15.59 4.00
N THR A 49 1.39 -15.18 3.94
CA THR A 49 1.03 -13.81 3.54
C THR A 49 0.27 -13.12 4.65
N PHE A 50 0.68 -11.89 4.96
CA PHE A 50 -0.01 -11.03 5.93
C PHE A 50 -0.58 -9.82 5.20
N VAL A 51 -1.91 -9.67 5.24
CA VAL A 51 -2.62 -8.57 4.57
C VAL A 51 -3.19 -7.64 5.65
N PRO A 52 -2.46 -6.59 6.04
CA PRO A 52 -2.99 -5.62 6.99
C PRO A 52 -4.07 -4.77 6.32
N GLU A 53 -5.20 -4.63 6.99
CA GLU A 53 -6.20 -3.64 6.61
C GLU A 53 -5.65 -2.24 6.88
N VAL A 54 -5.56 -1.39 5.86
CA VAL A 54 -5.00 -0.04 5.96
C VAL A 54 -6.02 0.92 6.56
N ARG A 55 -5.54 1.88 7.37
CA ARG A 55 -6.38 2.94 7.93
C ARG A 55 -7.17 3.66 6.84
N GLY A 56 -8.49 3.68 7.01
CA GLY A 56 -9.42 4.34 6.11
C GLY A 56 -10.05 3.42 5.06
N PHE A 57 -9.86 2.10 5.15
CA PHE A 57 -10.35 1.11 4.20
C PHE A 57 -10.94 -0.13 4.90
N GLY A 58 -11.84 -0.82 4.20
CA GLY A 58 -12.38 -2.12 4.58
C GLY A 58 -12.90 -2.16 6.02
N GLY A 59 -12.43 -3.14 6.80
CA GLY A 59 -12.82 -3.32 8.21
C GLY A 59 -12.40 -2.18 9.15
N ARG A 60 -11.61 -1.21 8.67
CA ARG A 60 -11.15 -0.05 9.46
C ARG A 60 -11.92 1.23 9.16
N GLU A 61 -12.99 1.14 8.39
CA GLU A 61 -13.94 2.21 8.18
C GLU A 61 -15.06 2.14 9.21
N LYS A 62 -15.50 3.30 9.72
CA LYS A 62 -16.73 3.34 10.51
C LYS A 62 -17.92 3.27 9.56
N GLU A 63 -18.99 2.60 9.98
CA GLU A 63 -20.23 2.54 9.20
C GLU A 63 -20.77 3.94 8.85
N SER A 64 -20.62 4.91 9.76
CA SER A 64 -20.98 6.32 9.55
C SER A 64 -20.07 7.08 8.60
N GLU A 65 -18.96 6.48 8.19
CA GLU A 65 -17.96 7.03 7.27
C GLU A 65 -17.92 6.30 5.93
N LYS A 66 -18.64 5.17 5.82
CA LYS A 66 -18.91 4.52 4.53
C LYS A 66 -19.80 5.45 3.72
N ILE A 67 -19.18 6.19 2.82
CA ILE A 67 -19.93 6.95 1.83
C ILE A 67 -20.35 5.90 0.80
N VAL A 68 -21.56 5.38 0.97
CA VAL A 68 -22.21 4.61 -0.10
C VAL A 68 -22.54 5.62 -1.19
N ASN A 69 -21.66 5.76 -2.17
CA ASN A 69 -21.97 6.49 -3.39
C ASN A 69 -22.41 5.45 -4.42
N PRO A 70 -23.73 5.21 -4.59
CA PRO A 70 -24.24 4.16 -5.45
C PRO A 70 -24.15 4.53 -6.94
N ARG A 71 -23.38 5.57 -7.32
CA ARG A 71 -23.54 6.19 -8.62
C ARG A 71 -22.75 5.54 -9.74
N GLU A 72 -21.62 4.88 -9.50
CA GLU A 72 -20.91 4.12 -10.54
C GLU A 72 -20.12 2.97 -9.89
N GLU A 73 -20.26 1.74 -10.42
CA GLU A 73 -19.42 0.61 -10.03
C GLU A 73 -17.94 0.99 -10.19
N GLY A 74 -17.19 0.99 -9.09
CA GLY A 74 -15.75 1.31 -9.09
C GLY A 74 -15.34 2.63 -8.42
N ASN A 75 -16.29 3.48 -7.99
CA ASN A 75 -15.96 4.67 -7.22
C ASN A 75 -16.13 4.39 -5.71
N TYR A 76 -15.06 3.92 -5.07
CA TYR A 76 -15.02 3.68 -3.63
C TYR A 76 -14.72 4.99 -2.90
N ASP A 77 -15.76 5.69 -2.45
CA ASP A 77 -15.59 6.74 -1.46
C ASP A 77 -15.23 6.09 -0.11
N THR A 78 -13.93 5.90 0.09
CA THR A 78 -13.36 5.42 1.33
C THR A 78 -13.19 6.56 2.33
N SER A 79 -13.10 6.24 3.60
CA SER A 79 -12.78 7.20 4.66
C SER A 79 -11.33 7.72 4.61
N CYS A 80 -10.52 7.32 3.61
CA CYS A 80 -9.12 7.70 3.48
C CYS A 80 -8.90 9.22 3.42
N ARG A 81 -9.69 9.95 2.61
CA ARG A 81 -9.62 11.42 2.52
C ARG A 81 -9.85 12.08 3.87
N LYS A 82 -10.96 11.71 4.52
CA LYS A 82 -11.32 12.22 5.86
C LYS A 82 -10.24 11.89 6.90
N ALA A 83 -9.73 10.66 6.89
CA ALA A 83 -8.66 10.23 7.78
C ALA A 83 -7.36 11.02 7.54
N SER A 84 -7.05 11.33 6.28
CA SER A 84 -5.87 12.11 5.88
C SER A 84 -5.93 13.53 6.42
N PHE A 85 -7.04 14.24 6.19
CA PHE A 85 -7.20 15.60 6.70
C PHE A 85 -7.21 15.65 8.23
N ASN A 86 -7.92 14.71 8.88
CA ASN A 86 -7.92 14.64 10.35
C ASN A 86 -6.50 14.38 10.90
N ALA A 87 -5.70 13.57 10.23
CA ALA A 87 -4.33 13.32 10.65
C ALA A 87 -3.46 14.59 10.51
N ILE A 88 -3.62 15.34 9.42
CA ILE A 88 -2.94 16.64 9.22
C ILE A 88 -3.29 17.63 10.34
N LEU A 89 -4.57 17.71 10.76
CA LEU A 89 -4.99 18.55 11.90
C LEU A 89 -4.29 18.16 13.22
N LEU A 90 -3.87 16.90 13.35
CA LEU A 90 -3.10 16.39 14.49
C LEU A 90 -1.58 16.53 14.29
N GLY A 91 -1.14 17.24 13.25
CA GLY A 91 0.27 17.45 12.94
C GLY A 91 1.00 16.19 12.45
N GLN A 92 0.28 15.17 11.97
CA GLN A 92 0.86 13.90 11.56
C GLN A 92 0.30 13.46 10.20
N PRO A 93 1.12 13.22 9.17
CA PRO A 93 0.61 12.67 7.91
C PRO A 93 0.06 11.26 8.15
N ILE A 94 -1.08 10.93 7.51
CA ILE A 94 -1.68 9.61 7.65
C ILE A 94 -0.74 8.49 7.18
N LEU A 95 0.12 8.78 6.18
CA LEU A 95 1.12 7.84 5.70
C LEU A 95 2.05 7.38 6.83
N GLY A 96 2.49 8.29 7.70
CA GLY A 96 3.28 7.96 8.89
C GLY A 96 2.57 6.97 9.82
N ARG A 97 1.25 7.11 9.98
CA ARG A 97 0.44 6.18 10.79
C ARG A 97 0.25 4.83 10.10
N LYS A 98 0.12 4.81 8.78
CA LYS A 98 0.05 3.57 7.98
C LYS A 98 1.38 2.81 8.09
N ILE A 99 2.52 3.49 7.95
CA ILE A 99 3.87 2.91 8.13
C ILE A 99 4.03 2.34 9.54
N TRP A 100 3.59 3.07 10.56
CA TRP A 100 3.64 2.58 11.94
C TRP A 100 2.86 1.28 12.12
N ASP A 101 1.68 1.15 11.51
CA ASP A 101 0.91 -0.09 11.56
C ASP A 101 1.67 -1.25 10.89
N ILE A 102 2.42 -1.00 9.82
CA ILE A 102 3.29 -2.02 9.18
C ILE A 102 4.41 -2.46 10.13
N MET A 103 5.08 -1.51 10.79
CA MET A 103 6.14 -1.83 11.76
C MET A 103 5.59 -2.66 12.93
N ARG A 104 4.41 -2.32 13.45
CA ARG A 104 3.74 -3.10 14.51
C ARG A 104 3.26 -4.47 14.01
N SER A 105 2.89 -4.57 12.74
CA SER A 105 2.56 -5.85 12.13
C SER A 105 3.78 -6.76 12.12
N ILE A 106 4.96 -6.23 11.77
CA ILE A 106 6.22 -7.00 11.82
C ILE A 106 6.55 -7.43 13.25
N ASP A 107 6.40 -6.55 14.24
CA ASP A 107 6.60 -6.93 15.66
C ASP A 107 5.72 -8.14 16.06
N TYR A 108 4.47 -8.16 15.60
CA TYR A 108 3.57 -9.30 15.82
C TYR A 108 4.06 -10.56 15.08
N LEU A 109 4.45 -10.43 13.81
CA LEU A 109 4.91 -11.55 12.97
C LEU A 109 6.15 -12.23 13.58
N GLU A 110 7.06 -11.47 14.20
CA GLU A 110 8.25 -12.02 14.88
C GLU A 110 7.90 -12.89 16.10
N THR A 111 6.71 -12.74 16.68
CA THR A 111 6.23 -13.62 17.78
C THR A 111 5.73 -14.98 17.28
N ARG A 112 5.58 -15.17 15.97
CA ARG A 112 4.97 -16.35 15.36
C ARG A 112 6.00 -17.41 15.03
N LYS A 113 5.91 -18.59 15.66
CA LYS A 113 6.83 -19.72 15.43
C LYS A 113 6.85 -20.24 13.99
N GLU A 114 5.76 -20.02 13.26
CA GLU A 114 5.61 -20.40 11.85
C GLU A 114 6.34 -19.45 10.90
N ILE A 115 6.74 -18.26 11.34
CA ILE A 115 7.39 -17.23 10.53
C ILE A 115 8.91 -17.27 10.72
N ASP A 116 9.63 -17.14 9.61
CA ASP A 116 11.07 -16.88 9.61
C ASP A 116 11.31 -15.36 9.62
N SER A 117 11.73 -14.80 10.77
CA SER A 117 11.95 -13.35 10.95
C SER A 117 13.07 -12.80 10.06
N GLU A 118 13.98 -13.64 9.56
CA GLU A 118 15.02 -13.22 8.63
C GLU A 118 14.55 -13.17 7.19
N ARG A 119 13.29 -13.54 6.92
CA ARG A 119 12.73 -13.65 5.56
C ARG A 119 11.37 -12.96 5.45
N ILE A 120 11.37 -11.66 5.76
CA ILE A 120 10.20 -10.79 5.65
C ILE A 120 10.26 -9.99 4.34
N GLY A 121 9.29 -10.18 3.46
CA GLY A 121 9.10 -9.38 2.24
C GLY A 121 7.96 -8.38 2.37
N CYS A 122 7.94 -7.35 1.53
CA CYS A 122 6.84 -6.40 1.43
C CYS A 122 6.50 -6.16 -0.03
N LEU A 123 5.21 -6.25 -0.37
CA LEU A 123 4.70 -6.05 -1.72
C LEU A 123 3.46 -5.17 -1.65
N GLY A 124 3.34 -4.21 -2.56
CA GLY A 124 2.15 -3.37 -2.64
C GLY A 124 1.94 -2.69 -3.99
N LEU A 125 0.68 -2.36 -4.26
CA LEU A 125 0.22 -1.72 -5.49
C LEU A 125 -0.41 -0.35 -5.21
N SER A 126 -0.09 0.66 -6.02
CA SER A 126 -0.62 2.02 -5.88
C SER A 126 -0.37 2.59 -4.48
N MET A 127 -1.39 2.94 -3.70
CA MET A 127 -1.24 3.31 -2.29
C MET A 127 -0.48 2.24 -1.47
N GLY A 128 -0.75 0.96 -1.71
CA GLY A 128 -0.03 -0.13 -1.09
C GLY A 128 1.45 -0.11 -1.48
N GLY A 129 1.76 0.29 -2.71
CA GLY A 129 3.13 0.52 -3.19
C GLY A 129 3.80 1.68 -2.47
N THR A 130 3.09 2.80 -2.27
CA THR A 130 3.61 3.95 -1.49
C THR A 130 3.89 3.53 -0.06
N ILE A 131 3.00 2.77 0.58
CA ILE A 131 3.24 2.25 1.93
C ILE A 131 4.43 1.28 1.91
N ALA A 132 4.54 0.39 0.92
CA ALA A 132 5.66 -0.55 0.79
C ALA A 132 7.00 0.17 0.64
N LEU A 133 7.06 1.22 -0.18
CA LEU A 133 8.24 2.08 -0.35
C LEU A 133 8.69 2.67 0.99
N PHE A 134 7.79 3.43 1.64
CA PHE A 134 8.14 4.17 2.84
C PHE A 134 8.36 3.25 4.05
N SER A 135 7.56 2.20 4.20
CA SER A 135 7.78 1.20 5.24
C SER A 135 9.13 0.54 5.06
N SER A 136 9.48 0.14 3.84
CA SER A 136 10.78 -0.51 3.61
C SER A 136 11.94 0.44 3.85
N ALA A 137 11.83 1.72 3.48
CA ALA A 137 12.84 2.74 3.80
C ALA A 137 13.06 2.93 5.31
N MET A 138 12.03 2.75 6.14
CA MET A 138 12.07 2.99 7.59
C MET A 138 12.21 1.72 8.44
N GLU A 139 12.09 0.54 7.82
CA GLU A 139 12.05 -0.76 8.50
C GLU A 139 13.00 -1.75 7.82
N GLU A 140 14.18 -1.92 8.42
CA GLU A 140 15.25 -2.79 7.91
C GLU A 140 14.97 -4.29 8.06
N ARG A 141 13.96 -4.66 8.86
CA ARG A 141 13.49 -6.06 8.93
C ARG A 141 12.85 -6.51 7.62
N ILE A 142 12.31 -5.60 6.81
CA ILE A 142 11.84 -5.92 5.45
C ILE A 142 13.08 -6.16 4.57
N LYS A 143 13.23 -7.39 4.06
CA LYS A 143 14.42 -7.85 3.33
C LYS A 143 14.29 -7.76 1.82
N VAL A 144 13.08 -7.82 1.28
CA VAL A 144 12.80 -7.74 -0.16
C VAL A 144 11.54 -6.90 -0.37
N VAL A 145 11.56 -6.04 -1.37
CA VAL A 145 10.46 -5.10 -1.64
C VAL A 145 10.01 -5.21 -3.09
N VAL A 146 8.70 -5.24 -3.30
CA VAL A 146 8.08 -5.07 -4.62
C VAL A 146 7.14 -3.89 -4.57
N ILE A 147 7.39 -2.92 -5.45
CA ILE A 147 6.62 -1.68 -5.54
C ILE A 147 5.95 -1.66 -6.91
N SER A 148 4.62 -1.68 -6.93
CA SER A 148 3.85 -1.67 -8.17
C SER A 148 3.07 -0.35 -8.33
N CYS A 149 3.30 0.35 -9.44
CA CYS A 149 2.64 1.59 -9.86
C CYS A 149 2.55 2.66 -8.76
N CYS A 150 3.70 3.13 -8.24
CA CYS A 150 3.72 4.30 -7.35
C CYS A 150 5.03 5.10 -7.33
N LEU A 151 6.17 4.55 -7.78
CA LEU A 151 7.46 5.25 -7.69
C LEU A 151 7.57 6.28 -8.81
N ASN A 152 7.42 7.56 -8.46
CA ASN A 152 7.58 8.72 -9.34
C ASN A 152 8.03 9.91 -8.48
N THR A 153 8.48 11.02 -9.06
CA THR A 153 8.75 12.20 -8.22
C THR A 153 7.42 12.79 -7.71
N PHE A 154 7.46 13.39 -6.53
CA PHE A 154 6.39 14.23 -6.00
C PHE A 154 6.08 15.36 -6.98
N ARG A 155 7.09 15.92 -7.65
CA ARG A 155 6.94 17.05 -8.58
C ARG A 155 6.20 16.67 -9.85
N ASP A 156 6.42 15.48 -10.37
CA ASP A 156 5.93 15.07 -11.67
C ASP A 156 4.66 14.21 -11.59
N SER A 157 4.36 13.62 -10.43
CA SER A 157 3.12 12.89 -10.17
C SER A 157 2.25 13.57 -9.10
N ILE A 158 2.70 13.63 -7.85
CA ILE A 158 1.83 14.06 -6.72
C ILE A 158 1.37 15.52 -6.84
N MET A 159 2.19 16.39 -7.44
CA MET A 159 1.91 17.81 -7.64
C MET A 159 1.23 18.15 -8.98
N THR A 160 1.16 17.21 -9.93
CA THR A 160 0.66 17.49 -11.30
C THR A 160 -0.80 17.09 -11.51
N ILE A 161 -1.32 16.19 -10.68
CA ILE A 161 -2.70 15.70 -10.76
C ILE A 161 -3.37 15.65 -9.38
N GLU A 162 -4.69 15.47 -9.35
CA GLU A 162 -5.43 15.24 -8.11
C GLU A 162 -5.13 13.83 -7.58
N HIS A 163 -4.44 13.75 -6.45
CA HIS A 163 -4.16 12.51 -5.72
C HIS A 163 -4.99 12.43 -4.44
N CYS A 164 -5.19 11.21 -3.94
CA CYS A 164 -5.66 11.05 -2.57
C CYS A 164 -4.69 11.74 -1.60
N GLU A 165 -5.25 12.43 -0.62
CA GLU A 165 -4.54 13.20 0.40
C GLU A 165 -3.55 12.38 1.21
N CYS A 166 -3.72 11.05 1.19
CA CYS A 166 -2.81 10.15 1.87
C CYS A 166 -1.40 10.11 1.27
N ASN A 167 -1.19 10.67 0.07
CA ASN A 167 0.13 10.84 -0.54
C ASN A 167 0.85 12.12 -0.09
N TYR A 168 0.18 13.05 0.59
CA TYR A 168 0.75 14.35 0.92
C TYR A 168 1.44 14.32 2.29
N ILE A 169 2.75 14.58 2.28
CA ILE A 169 3.59 14.69 3.46
C ILE A 169 4.01 16.16 3.59
N PRO A 170 3.52 16.90 4.60
CA PRO A 170 3.89 18.30 4.78
C PRO A 170 5.41 18.49 4.81
N TYR A 171 5.90 19.45 4.01
CA TYR A 171 7.31 19.85 3.92
C TYR A 171 8.31 18.83 3.37
N ILE A 172 7.88 17.66 2.87
CA ILE A 172 8.83 16.61 2.42
C ILE A 172 9.83 17.10 1.37
N LEU A 173 9.39 17.93 0.43
CA LEU A 173 10.22 18.50 -0.64
C LEU A 173 11.32 19.45 -0.17
N GLN A 174 11.33 19.85 1.11
CA GLN A 174 12.45 20.57 1.71
C GLN A 174 13.61 19.64 2.08
N TYR A 175 13.37 18.33 2.12
CA TYR A 175 14.31 17.33 2.64
C TYR A 175 14.63 16.23 1.63
N ALA A 176 13.65 15.77 0.86
CA ALA A 176 13.80 14.59 0.03
C ALA A 176 12.77 14.57 -1.12
N GLU A 177 13.18 13.91 -2.20
CA GLU A 177 12.32 13.45 -3.27
C GLU A 177 12.04 11.94 -3.12
N MET A 178 11.08 11.37 -3.86
CA MET A 178 10.68 9.97 -3.74
C MET A 178 11.82 9.00 -4.12
N TYR A 179 12.73 9.42 -5.02
CA TYR A 179 13.95 8.66 -5.32
C TYR A 179 14.95 8.65 -4.15
N ASP A 180 15.00 9.71 -3.32
CA ASP A 180 15.86 9.74 -2.13
C ASP A 180 15.34 8.75 -1.09
N ILE A 181 14.01 8.69 -0.91
CA ILE A 181 13.36 7.70 -0.05
C ILE A 181 13.61 6.29 -0.56
N CYS A 182 13.50 6.07 -1.87
CA CYS A 182 13.80 4.79 -2.51
C CYS A 182 15.26 4.36 -2.31
N GLY A 183 16.19 5.32 -2.35
CA GLY A 183 17.61 5.09 -2.09
C GLY A 183 17.90 4.49 -0.71
N LEU A 184 17.07 4.76 0.30
CA LEU A 184 17.20 4.18 1.65
C LEU A 184 16.93 2.66 1.71
N ILE A 185 16.39 2.07 0.65
CA ILE A 185 16.19 0.61 0.57
C ILE A 185 17.52 -0.11 0.30
N ALA A 186 18.47 0.53 -0.37
CA ALA A 186 19.77 -0.06 -0.70
C ALA A 186 20.50 -0.54 0.59
N PRO A 187 21.17 -1.71 0.55
CA PRO A 187 21.41 -2.61 -0.59
C PRO A 187 20.34 -3.71 -0.76
N ARG A 188 19.17 -3.61 -0.13
CA ARG A 188 18.17 -4.69 -0.16
C ARG A 188 17.54 -4.84 -1.55
N PRO A 189 17.22 -6.08 -1.98
CA PRO A 189 16.53 -6.31 -3.25
C PRO A 189 15.21 -5.54 -3.35
N LEU A 190 15.09 -4.79 -4.45
CA LEU A 190 13.92 -3.99 -4.79
C LEU A 190 13.53 -4.26 -6.24
N LEU A 191 12.25 -4.59 -6.46
CA LEU A 191 11.62 -4.63 -7.78
C LEU A 191 10.62 -3.48 -7.89
N ILE A 192 10.73 -2.70 -8.96
CA ILE A 192 9.80 -1.62 -9.29
C ILE A 192 9.05 -2.01 -10.57
N GLU A 193 7.73 -2.03 -10.48
CA GLU A 193 6.84 -2.22 -11.62
C GLU A 193 6.16 -0.88 -11.93
N ALA A 194 6.32 -0.40 -13.16
CA ALA A 194 5.70 0.83 -13.64
C ALA A 194 5.00 0.55 -14.97
N ALA A 195 3.77 1.03 -15.12
CA ALA A 195 3.03 0.92 -16.36
C ALA A 195 3.37 2.08 -17.29
N LYS A 196 3.68 1.77 -18.56
CA LYS A 196 4.08 2.75 -19.57
C LYS A 196 3.03 3.83 -19.82
N ASP A 197 1.76 3.42 -19.79
CA ASP A 197 0.61 4.26 -20.09
C ASP A 197 -0.17 4.65 -18.82
N ASP A 198 0.47 4.62 -17.64
CA ASP A 198 -0.13 5.03 -16.38
C ASP A 198 -0.24 6.57 -16.31
N PRO A 199 -1.46 7.15 -16.30
CA PRO A 199 -1.63 8.59 -16.22
C PRO A 199 -1.42 9.14 -14.80
N ILE A 200 -1.40 8.26 -13.78
CA ILE A 200 -1.24 8.62 -12.37
C ILE A 200 0.25 8.69 -12.00
N PHE A 201 1.02 7.70 -12.45
CA PHE A 201 2.48 7.59 -12.22
C PHE A 201 3.24 7.51 -13.55
N PRO A 202 3.41 8.65 -14.26
CA PRO A 202 3.93 8.67 -15.63
C PRO A 202 5.39 8.18 -15.75
N PHE A 203 5.64 7.24 -16.66
CA PHE A 203 6.96 6.60 -16.82
C PHE A 203 8.11 7.53 -17.26
N HIS A 204 7.81 8.61 -17.99
CA HIS A 204 8.80 9.50 -18.62
C HIS A 204 9.08 10.79 -17.85
N ALA A 205 8.62 10.88 -16.62
CA ALA A 205 8.67 12.08 -15.81
C ALA A 205 9.99 12.17 -15.01
#